data_AF-A0A817QDY1-F1
#
_entry.id   AF-A0A817QDY1-F1
#
_cell.length_a   1.000
_cell.length_b   1.000
_cell.length_c   1.000
_cell.angle_alpha   90.00
_cell.angle_beta   90.00
_cell.angle_gamma   90.00
#
_symmetry.space_group_name_H-M   'P 1'
#
loop_
_entity.id
_entity.type
_entity.pdbx_description
1 polymer ?
#
loop_
_entity_poly.entity_id
_entity_poly.type
_entity_poly.pdbx_seq_one_letter_code
_entity_poly.pdbx_strand_id
1 'polypeptide(L)'
;MAEHIDKSRLNIDLRYHYDYIAKFLNFTKDDIHTMNTLAPILFPYIPHIAEIAYAKLCSFDVTKRCFPVSSDEDTNDSSLDSESVFTPICSETDVFRDIFSIYLKRILIQNEWNDTFIKYLSEMGELYGGKNYCKVVNIDYIHLNALIGCIENIMIETILKLENFDLKKKRAGVRALNKFFWIQSNLLTIHYSS
;
A
#
# COMPACT_ATOMS: atom_id res chain seq x y z
N MET A 1 30.96 -11.42 -11.95
CA MET A 1 30.59 -12.67 -11.25
C MET A 1 29.20 -12.46 -10.67
N ALA A 2 28.33 -13.46 -10.72
CA ALA A 2 27.00 -13.37 -10.11
C ALA A 2 27.13 -13.44 -8.58
N GLU A 3 26.36 -12.62 -7.87
CA GLU A 3 26.23 -12.72 -6.42
C GLU A 3 25.42 -13.97 -6.05
N HIS A 4 25.82 -14.65 -4.98
CA HIS A 4 25.09 -15.81 -4.47
C HIS A 4 23.89 -15.35 -3.63
N ILE A 5 22.70 -15.87 -3.93
CA ILE A 5 21.46 -15.64 -3.19
C ILE A 5 20.93 -16.96 -2.63
N ASP A 6 20.62 -16.98 -1.34
CA ASP A 6 20.02 -18.12 -0.65
C ASP A 6 18.50 -18.13 -0.88
N LYS A 7 18.05 -19.05 -1.73
CA LYS A 7 16.64 -19.20 -2.09
C LYS A 7 15.75 -19.51 -0.88
N SER A 8 16.25 -20.20 0.13
CA SER A 8 15.44 -20.57 1.30
C SER A 8 15.11 -19.35 2.17
N ARG A 9 16.06 -18.42 2.28
CA ARG A 9 15.89 -17.19 3.06
C ARG A 9 14.96 -16.18 2.42
N LEU A 10 14.82 -16.18 1.08
CA LEU A 10 13.94 -15.25 0.37
C LEU A 10 12.48 -15.30 0.84
N ASN A 11 12.00 -16.43 1.35
CA ASN A 11 10.60 -16.56 1.78
C ASN A 11 10.42 -16.57 3.31
N ILE A 12 11.51 -16.55 4.08
CA ILE A 12 11.50 -16.69 5.54
C ILE A 12 12.02 -15.42 6.22
N ASP A 13 13.10 -14.84 5.69
CA ASP A 13 13.76 -13.67 6.23
C ASP A 13 13.29 -12.43 5.46
N LEU A 14 12.39 -11.68 6.08
CA LEU A 14 11.80 -10.48 5.49
C LEU A 14 12.86 -9.43 5.11
N ARG A 15 13.90 -9.29 5.92
CA ARG A 15 14.98 -8.34 5.65
C ARG A 15 15.80 -8.80 4.45
N TYR A 16 16.16 -10.07 4.41
CA TYR A 16 16.88 -10.66 3.28
C TYR A 16 16.10 -10.56 1.96
N HIS A 17 14.79 -10.81 2.01
CA HIS A 17 13.89 -10.62 0.87
C HIS A 17 13.93 -9.16 0.37
N TYR A 18 13.70 -8.19 1.26
CA TYR A 18 13.74 -6.79 0.91
C TYR A 18 15.10 -6.38 0.32
N ASP A 19 16.21 -6.74 0.97
CA ASP A 19 17.55 -6.33 0.55
C ASP A 19 17.87 -6.86 -0.87
N TYR A 20 17.48 -8.09 -1.19
CA TYR A 20 17.63 -8.64 -2.54
C TYR A 20 16.84 -7.83 -3.58
N ILE A 21 15.58 -7.53 -3.30
CA ILE A 21 14.69 -6.84 -4.24
C ILE A 21 15.10 -5.37 -4.41
N ALA A 22 15.38 -4.67 -3.32
CA ALA A 22 15.88 -3.30 -3.34
C ALA A 22 17.17 -3.21 -4.16
N LYS A 23 18.09 -4.16 -3.98
CA LYS A 23 19.32 -4.24 -4.79
C LYS A 23 19.01 -4.49 -6.27
N PHE A 24 18.10 -5.40 -6.59
CA PHE A 24 17.72 -5.73 -7.96
C PHE A 24 17.14 -4.51 -8.70
N LEU A 25 16.32 -3.71 -8.02
CA LEU A 25 15.69 -2.51 -8.57
C LEU A 25 16.58 -1.26 -8.53
N ASN A 26 17.78 -1.36 -7.94
CA ASN A 26 18.62 -0.23 -7.59
C ASN A 26 17.83 0.82 -6.78
N PHE A 27 17.05 0.37 -5.80
CA PHE A 27 16.37 1.23 -4.84
C PHE A 27 17.37 1.68 -3.78
N THR A 28 17.66 2.97 -3.73
CA THR A 28 18.70 3.53 -2.86
C THR A 28 18.15 4.59 -1.91
N LYS A 29 19.01 5.09 -1.02
CA LYS A 29 18.69 6.25 -0.17
C LYS A 29 18.29 7.50 -0.97
N ASP A 30 18.77 7.64 -2.22
CA ASP A 30 18.39 8.75 -3.08
C ASP A 30 16.92 8.66 -3.53
N ASP A 31 16.40 7.44 -3.76
CA ASP A 31 15.00 7.23 -4.06
C ASP A 31 14.12 7.60 -2.85
N ILE A 32 14.53 7.18 -1.64
CA ILE A 32 13.86 7.55 -0.39
C ILE A 32 13.85 9.07 -0.20
N HIS A 33 15.01 9.72 -0.35
CA HIS A 33 15.12 11.18 -0.24
C HIS A 33 14.27 11.91 -1.29
N THR A 34 14.21 11.37 -2.51
CA THR A 34 13.36 11.91 -3.58
C THR A 34 11.88 11.82 -3.18
N MET A 35 11.43 10.68 -2.62
CA MET A 35 10.07 10.53 -2.12
C MET A 35 9.78 11.50 -0.97
N ASN A 36 10.69 11.65 0.00
CA ASN A 36 10.52 12.58 1.11
C ASN A 36 10.44 14.04 0.64
N THR A 37 11.21 14.40 -0.40
CA THR A 37 11.16 15.74 -1.00
C THR A 37 9.82 16.00 -1.71
N LEU A 38 9.22 14.96 -2.31
CA LEU A 38 7.91 15.06 -2.96
C LEU A 38 6.76 15.01 -1.96
N ALA A 39 6.96 14.43 -0.78
CA ALA A 39 5.94 14.25 0.25
C ALA A 39 5.10 15.52 0.53
N PRO A 40 5.68 16.67 0.93
CA PRO A 40 4.89 17.87 1.24
C PRO A 40 4.08 18.40 0.05
N ILE A 41 4.53 18.12 -1.17
CA ILE A 41 3.85 18.54 -2.41
C ILE A 41 2.72 17.58 -2.75
N LEU A 42 2.87 16.29 -2.47
CA LEU A 42 1.87 15.27 -2.74
C LEU A 42 0.76 15.24 -1.67
N PHE A 43 1.03 15.68 -0.44
CA PHE A 43 0.05 15.63 0.66
C PHE A 43 -1.31 16.26 0.36
N PRO A 44 -1.42 17.42 -0.30
CA PRO A 44 -2.72 18.01 -0.65
C PRO A 44 -3.53 17.14 -1.63
N TYR A 45 -2.86 16.30 -2.43
CA TYR A 45 -3.49 15.43 -3.42
C TYR A 45 -3.89 14.07 -2.86
N ILE A 46 -3.28 13.62 -1.75
CA ILE A 46 -3.50 12.29 -1.16
C ILE A 46 -4.99 11.99 -0.88
N PRO A 47 -5.79 12.88 -0.27
CA PRO A 47 -7.20 12.60 -0.04
C PRO A 47 -7.96 12.31 -1.33
N HIS A 48 -7.70 13.09 -2.38
CA HIS A 48 -8.33 12.90 -3.67
C HIS A 48 -7.86 11.62 -4.39
N ILE A 49 -6.58 11.26 -4.26
CA ILE A 49 -6.05 9.99 -4.76
C ILE A 49 -6.76 8.81 -4.11
N ALA A 50 -7.00 8.88 -2.80
CA ALA A 50 -7.72 7.85 -2.05
C ALA A 50 -9.19 7.72 -2.51
N GLU A 51 -9.86 8.84 -2.77
CA GLU A 51 -11.22 8.85 -3.32
C GLU A 51 -11.30 8.20 -4.71
N ILE A 52 -10.37 8.52 -5.62
CA ILE A 52 -10.30 7.89 -6.94
C ILE A 52 -10.07 6.38 -6.81
N ALA A 53 -9.15 5.97 -5.92
CA ALA A 53 -8.86 4.57 -5.67
C ALA A 53 -10.10 3.82 -5.12
N TYR A 54 -10.83 4.43 -4.18
CA TYR A 54 -12.08 3.89 -3.65
C TYR A 54 -13.15 3.75 -4.74
N ALA A 55 -13.39 4.80 -5.52
CA ALA A 55 -14.34 4.77 -6.62
C ALA A 55 -13.97 3.67 -7.64
N LYS A 56 -12.68 3.45 -7.88
CA LYS A 56 -12.19 2.37 -8.75
C LYS A 56 -12.50 0.98 -8.17
N LEU A 57 -12.30 0.76 -6.88
CA LEU A 57 -12.68 -0.49 -6.22
C LEU A 57 -14.20 -0.72 -6.27
N CYS A 58 -15.00 0.34 -6.11
CA CYS A 58 -16.46 0.25 -6.22
C CYS A 58 -16.97 0.06 -7.66
N SER A 59 -16.12 0.25 -8.68
CA SER A 59 -16.49 0.10 -10.09
C SER A 59 -16.53 -1.35 -10.59
N PHE A 60 -15.99 -2.30 -9.81
CA PHE A 60 -16.08 -3.74 -10.10
C PHE A 60 -16.81 -4.46 -8.97
N ASP A 61 -17.70 -5.38 -9.32
CA ASP A 61 -18.52 -6.12 -8.36
C ASP A 61 -17.66 -6.96 -7.41
N VAL A 62 -16.62 -7.64 -7.91
CA VAL A 62 -15.72 -8.48 -7.12
C VAL A 62 -14.98 -7.71 -6.02
N THR A 63 -14.54 -6.48 -6.29
CA THR A 63 -13.87 -5.62 -5.30
C THR A 63 -14.85 -4.84 -4.44
N LYS A 64 -16.04 -4.51 -4.96
CA LYS A 64 -17.09 -3.85 -4.19
C LYS A 64 -17.62 -4.74 -3.06
N ARG A 65 -17.69 -6.06 -3.27
CA ARG A 65 -18.11 -7.04 -2.25
C ARG A 65 -17.19 -7.10 -1.03
N CYS A 66 -15.95 -6.60 -1.14
CA CYS A 66 -15.02 -6.49 -0.02
C CYS A 66 -15.42 -5.40 1.00
N PHE A 67 -16.33 -4.50 0.62
CA PHE A 67 -16.87 -3.49 1.52
C PHE A 67 -18.24 -3.97 2.03
N PRO A 68 -18.50 -3.91 3.36
CA PRO A 68 -19.81 -4.23 3.87
C PRO A 68 -20.84 -3.24 3.30
N VAL A 69 -21.96 -3.79 2.83
CA VAL A 69 -23.13 -3.00 2.47
C VAL A 69 -23.67 -2.41 3.76
N SER A 70 -23.88 -1.08 3.82
CA SER A 70 -24.72 -0.48 4.87
C SER A 70 -26.07 -1.18 4.82
N SER A 71 -26.34 -2.07 5.76
CA SER A 71 -27.67 -2.63 5.95
C SER A 71 -28.54 -1.54 6.57
N ASP A 72 -29.24 -0.79 5.74
CA ASP A 72 -30.46 -0.07 6.13
C ASP A 72 -31.68 -1.02 6.20
N GLU A 73 -31.47 -2.34 6.21
CA GLU A 73 -32.54 -3.32 6.44
C GLU A 73 -32.05 -4.43 7.38
N ASP A 74 -32.58 -4.39 8.61
CA ASP A 74 -32.83 -5.51 9.53
C ASP A 74 -31.77 -6.61 9.68
N THR A 75 -31.00 -6.57 10.78
CA THR A 75 -30.95 -7.72 11.71
C THR A 75 -30.34 -7.33 13.06
N ASN A 76 -31.15 -7.48 14.11
CA ASN A 76 -30.68 -7.61 15.49
C ASN A 76 -29.71 -8.80 15.59
N ASP A 77 -28.43 -8.55 15.87
CA ASP A 77 -27.72 -9.42 16.80
C ASP A 77 -26.59 -8.69 17.53
N SER A 78 -26.60 -8.87 18.84
CA SER A 78 -25.77 -8.21 19.84
C SER A 78 -24.48 -8.99 20.07
N SER A 79 -23.32 -8.34 19.92
CA SER A 79 -22.15 -8.45 20.82
C SER A 79 -20.91 -7.85 20.14
N LEU A 80 -20.65 -6.57 20.43
CA LEU A 80 -19.36 -5.94 20.15
C LEU A 80 -18.61 -5.83 21.47
N ASP A 81 -17.77 -6.83 21.75
CA ASP A 81 -16.73 -6.72 22.76
C ASP A 81 -15.72 -5.66 22.33
N SER A 82 -15.53 -4.71 23.23
CA SER A 82 -14.73 -3.51 23.08
C SER A 82 -13.26 -3.78 23.41
N GLU A 83 -12.41 -4.11 22.42
CA GLU A 83 -10.94 -3.93 22.55
C GLU A 83 -10.09 -4.10 21.26
N SER A 84 -10.61 -3.76 20.08
CA SER A 84 -9.76 -3.62 18.89
C SER A 84 -9.75 -2.16 18.44
N VAL A 85 -8.57 -1.52 18.43
CA VAL A 85 -8.34 -0.20 17.80
C VAL A 85 -8.58 -0.22 16.27
N PHE A 86 -8.94 -1.38 15.72
CA PHE A 86 -9.34 -1.60 14.34
C PHE A 86 -10.63 -2.46 14.29
N THR A 87 -11.71 -1.94 14.85
CA THR A 87 -13.09 -2.44 14.60
C THR A 87 -13.53 -2.05 13.17
N PRO A 88 -14.48 -2.80 12.57
CA PRO A 88 -14.51 -3.16 11.16
C PRO A 88 -14.84 -2.01 10.20
N ILE A 89 -14.30 -2.15 8.99
CA ILE A 89 -14.49 -1.38 7.75
C ILE A 89 -15.93 -0.86 7.69
N CYS A 90 -16.15 0.38 8.13
CA CYS A 90 -17.46 1.01 8.05
C CYS A 90 -17.63 1.57 6.64
N SER A 91 -18.86 1.49 6.13
CA SER A 91 -19.33 1.76 4.78
C SER A 91 -19.23 3.23 4.30
N GLU A 92 -18.38 4.03 4.93
CA GLU A 92 -18.18 5.44 4.59
C GLU A 92 -16.86 5.61 3.83
N THR A 93 -16.96 6.13 2.60
CA THR A 93 -15.83 6.58 1.76
C THR A 93 -14.79 7.36 2.57
N ASP A 94 -15.23 8.09 3.59
CA ASP A 94 -14.39 8.88 4.49
C ASP A 94 -13.40 8.03 5.32
N VAL A 95 -13.83 6.88 5.86
CA VAL A 95 -12.95 6.02 6.67
C VAL A 95 -11.86 5.38 5.80
N PHE A 96 -12.24 4.88 4.62
CA PHE A 96 -11.26 4.36 3.66
C PHE A 96 -10.27 5.45 3.26
N ARG A 97 -10.77 6.65 2.92
CA ARG A 97 -9.94 7.79 2.56
C ARG A 97 -8.94 8.10 3.67
N ASP A 98 -9.38 8.12 4.92
CA ASP A 98 -8.54 8.53 6.05
C ASP A 98 -7.45 7.51 6.37
N ILE A 99 -7.80 6.21 6.47
CA ILE A 99 -6.82 5.12 6.68
C ILE A 99 -5.81 5.09 5.54
N PHE A 100 -6.30 5.17 4.30
CA PHE A 100 -5.44 5.11 3.13
C PHE A 100 -4.53 6.35 3.00
N SER A 101 -5.05 7.52 3.39
CA SER A 101 -4.27 8.75 3.45
C SER A 101 -3.15 8.68 4.50
N ILE A 102 -3.42 8.08 5.67
CA ILE A 102 -2.42 7.86 6.71
C ILE A 102 -1.31 6.95 6.19
N TYR A 103 -1.68 5.85 5.51
CA TYR A 103 -0.72 4.94 4.88
C TYR A 103 0.14 5.67 3.85
N LEU A 104 -0.46 6.38 2.88
CA LEU A 104 0.28 7.11 1.84
C LEU A 104 1.20 8.20 2.42
N LYS A 105 0.76 8.92 3.45
CA LYS A 105 1.61 9.91 4.11
C LYS A 105 2.78 9.24 4.80
N ARG A 106 2.56 8.13 5.51
CA ARG A 106 3.60 7.40 6.23
C ARG A 106 4.69 6.88 5.30
N ILE A 107 4.34 6.31 4.15
CA ILE A 107 5.34 5.82 3.18
C ILE A 107 6.20 6.96 2.61
N LEU A 108 5.61 8.15 2.40
CA LEU A 108 6.28 9.28 1.78
C LEU A 108 7.23 10.00 2.74
N ILE A 109 6.99 9.96 4.05
CA ILE A 109 7.86 10.60 5.06
C ILE A 109 8.90 9.67 5.66
N GLN A 110 8.84 8.37 5.37
CA GLN A 110 9.77 7.43 5.97
C GLN A 110 11.19 7.73 5.46
N ASN A 111 12.10 8.04 6.39
CA ASN A 111 13.49 8.36 6.06
C ASN A 111 14.39 7.11 5.98
N GLU A 112 14.03 6.06 6.73
CA GLU A 112 14.83 4.83 6.82
C GLU A 112 13.96 3.59 6.71
N TRP A 113 14.35 2.66 5.84
CA TRP A 113 13.68 1.37 5.67
C TRP A 113 14.35 0.32 6.56
N ASN A 114 14.17 0.49 7.86
CA ASN A 114 14.58 -0.48 8.87
C ASN A 114 13.60 -1.65 8.95
N ASP A 115 13.95 -2.65 9.74
CA ASP A 115 13.16 -3.88 9.87
C ASP A 115 11.74 -3.60 10.37
N THR A 116 11.57 -2.61 11.26
CA THR A 116 10.26 -2.16 11.73
C THR A 116 9.40 -1.62 10.59
N PHE A 117 9.96 -0.81 9.70
CA PHE A 117 9.21 -0.28 8.57
C PHE A 117 8.91 -1.34 7.52
N ILE A 118 9.86 -2.22 7.21
CA ILE A 118 9.63 -3.33 6.27
C ILE A 118 8.55 -4.27 6.82
N LYS A 119 8.56 -4.55 8.13
CA LYS A 119 7.51 -5.31 8.81
C LYS A 119 6.16 -4.63 8.66
N TYR A 120 6.07 -3.33 8.91
CA TYR A 120 4.84 -2.56 8.69
C TYR A 120 4.31 -2.67 7.25
N LEU A 121 5.18 -2.56 6.25
CA LEU A 121 4.78 -2.72 4.83
C LEU A 121 4.26 -4.13 4.53
N SER A 122 4.87 -5.15 5.12
CA SER A 122 4.48 -6.55 5.00
C SER A 122 3.15 -6.84 5.70
N GLU A 123 2.94 -6.31 6.90
CA GLU A 123 1.72 -6.49 7.71
C GLU A 123 0.45 -5.98 7.00
N MET A 124 0.58 -5.04 6.05
CA MET A 124 -0.54 -4.66 5.18
C MET A 124 -1.09 -5.85 4.39
N GLY A 125 -0.24 -6.82 4.03
CA GLY A 125 -0.67 -8.04 3.32
C GLY A 125 -1.29 -9.07 4.26
N GLU A 126 -0.83 -9.13 5.50
CA GLU A 126 -1.44 -9.97 6.53
C GLU A 126 -2.86 -9.50 6.87
N LEU A 127 -3.06 -8.18 6.95
CA LEU A 127 -4.35 -7.55 7.25
C LEU A 127 -5.43 -7.88 6.21
N TYR A 128 -5.06 -7.95 4.92
CA TYR A 128 -6.01 -8.21 3.82
C TYR A 128 -5.99 -9.66 3.32
N GLY A 129 -4.96 -10.44 3.66
CA GLY A 129 -4.78 -11.85 3.24
C GLY A 129 -5.46 -12.88 4.15
N GLY A 130 -6.23 -12.44 5.14
CA GLY A 130 -7.09 -13.31 5.95
C GLY A 130 -6.37 -14.22 6.96
N LYS A 131 -5.06 -14.03 7.20
CA LYS A 131 -4.27 -14.93 8.06
C LYS A 131 -4.38 -14.64 9.56
N ASN A 132 -4.91 -13.50 10.02
CA ASN A 132 -5.13 -13.23 11.46
C ASN A 132 -6.26 -12.22 11.80
N TYR A 133 -6.99 -12.54 12.88
CA TYR A 133 -7.96 -11.82 13.75
C TYR A 133 -9.09 -10.92 13.21
N CYS A 134 -9.07 -10.43 11.97
CA CYS A 134 -10.24 -9.72 11.39
C CYS A 134 -10.96 -10.64 10.40
N LYS A 135 -12.05 -11.28 10.84
CA LYS A 135 -12.94 -12.17 10.07
C LYS A 135 -13.61 -11.55 8.82
N VAL A 136 -13.22 -10.35 8.39
CA VAL A 136 -14.11 -9.51 7.56
C VAL A 136 -13.81 -9.63 6.07
N VAL A 137 -12.56 -9.80 5.62
CA VAL A 137 -12.29 -9.92 4.16
C VAL A 137 -11.03 -10.73 3.84
N ASN A 138 -11.19 -11.88 3.17
CA ASN A 138 -10.11 -12.55 2.46
C ASN A 138 -10.02 -11.95 1.05
N ILE A 139 -9.14 -10.98 0.83
CA ILE A 139 -8.99 -10.30 -0.47
C ILE A 139 -7.94 -11.03 -1.28
N ASP A 140 -8.31 -11.59 -2.43
CA ASP A 140 -7.35 -12.18 -3.36
C ASP A 140 -6.26 -11.17 -3.75
N TYR A 141 -5.01 -11.62 -3.78
CA TYR A 141 -3.85 -10.78 -4.11
C TYR A 141 -4.00 -10.02 -5.43
N ILE A 142 -4.72 -10.58 -6.40
CA ILE A 142 -4.99 -9.91 -7.68
C ILE A 142 -5.66 -8.54 -7.49
N HIS A 143 -6.60 -8.42 -6.56
CA HIS A 143 -7.33 -7.17 -6.29
C HIS A 143 -6.44 -6.16 -5.56
N LEU A 144 -5.65 -6.62 -4.59
CA LEU A 144 -4.71 -5.78 -3.86
C LEU A 144 -3.60 -5.24 -4.79
N ASN A 145 -3.06 -6.10 -5.65
CA ASN A 145 -2.05 -5.72 -6.64
C ASN A 145 -2.63 -4.74 -7.68
N ALA A 146 -3.86 -4.95 -8.14
CA ALA A 146 -4.54 -4.03 -9.05
C ALA A 146 -4.78 -2.65 -8.42
N LEU A 147 -5.14 -2.60 -7.13
CA LEU A 147 -5.27 -1.36 -6.37
C LEU A 147 -3.94 -0.61 -6.31
N ILE A 148 -2.85 -1.30 -5.96
CA ILE A 148 -1.49 -0.72 -5.92
C ILE A 148 -1.13 -0.10 -7.26
N GLY A 149 -1.34 -0.81 -8.37
CA GLY A 149 -1.09 -0.28 -9.71
C GLY A 149 -1.96 0.93 -10.07
N CYS A 150 -3.22 0.97 -9.61
CA CYS A 150 -4.09 2.13 -9.77
C CYS A 150 -3.50 3.36 -9.05
N ILE A 151 -3.12 3.20 -7.78
CA ILE A 151 -2.56 4.27 -6.96
C ILE A 151 -1.24 4.78 -7.55
N GLU A 152 -0.37 3.86 -7.96
CA GLU A 152 0.88 4.18 -8.63
C GLU A 152 0.64 5.08 -9.85
N ASN A 153 -0.30 4.70 -10.72
CA ASN A 153 -0.59 5.48 -11.92
C ASN A 153 -1.10 6.89 -11.59
N ILE A 154 -2.04 7.02 -10.64
CA ILE A 154 -2.59 8.32 -10.23
C ILE A 154 -1.48 9.21 -9.64
N MET A 155 -0.58 8.64 -8.82
CA MET A 155 0.55 9.35 -8.23
C MET A 155 1.56 9.81 -9.29
N ILE A 156 1.86 8.95 -10.27
CA ILE A 156 2.74 9.30 -11.39
C ILE A 156 2.15 10.45 -12.20
N GLU A 157 0.86 10.37 -12.57
CA GLU A 157 0.17 11.46 -13.26
C GLU A 157 0.20 12.76 -12.45
N THR A 158 -0.01 12.67 -11.15
CA THR A 158 0.05 13.83 -10.24
C THR A 158 1.43 14.48 -10.28
N ILE A 159 2.52 13.71 -10.21
CA ILE A 159 3.89 14.23 -10.32
C ILE A 159 4.15 14.88 -11.68
N LEU A 160 3.68 14.27 -12.77
CA LEU A 160 3.90 14.78 -14.12
C LEU A 160 3.19 16.13 -14.35
N LYS A 161 2.04 16.34 -13.70
CA LYS A 161 1.26 17.59 -13.75
C LYS A 161 1.85 18.74 -12.90
N LEU A 162 2.82 18.47 -12.02
CA LEU A 162 3.42 19.53 -11.18
C LEU A 162 4.22 20.54 -12.03
N GLU A 163 3.79 21.79 -12.11
CA GLU A 163 4.48 22.82 -12.91
C GLU A 163 5.80 23.27 -12.27
N ASN A 164 5.91 23.18 -10.95
CA ASN A 164 7.05 23.67 -10.15
C ASN A 164 8.30 22.78 -10.22
N PHE A 165 8.25 21.67 -10.97
CA PHE A 165 9.31 20.67 -11.02
C PHE A 165 9.93 20.59 -12.41
N ASP A 166 11.26 20.67 -12.47
CA ASP A 166 11.99 20.35 -13.69
C ASP A 166 11.82 18.88 -14.09
N LEU A 167 12.10 18.57 -15.36
CA LEU A 167 11.95 17.22 -15.90
C LEU A 167 12.82 16.19 -15.18
N LYS A 168 13.97 16.59 -14.64
CA LYS A 168 14.89 15.70 -13.93
C LYS A 168 14.31 15.25 -12.61
N LYS A 169 13.74 16.18 -11.83
CA LYS A 169 13.06 15.89 -10.56
C LYS A 169 11.78 15.09 -10.78
N LYS A 170 10.98 15.42 -11.80
CA LYS A 170 9.82 14.59 -12.18
C LYS A 170 10.21 13.15 -12.49
N ARG A 171 11.26 12.98 -13.32
CA ARG A 171 11.77 11.64 -13.68
C ARG A 171 12.27 10.88 -12.46
N ALA A 172 13.02 11.53 -11.57
CA ALA A 172 13.49 10.92 -10.33
C ALA A 172 12.30 10.49 -9.45
N GLY A 173 11.29 11.35 -9.29
CA GLY A 173 10.08 11.07 -8.53
C GLY A 173 9.30 9.88 -9.06
N VAL A 174 9.03 9.85 -10.37
CA VAL A 174 8.32 8.74 -11.03
C VAL A 174 9.08 7.43 -10.85
N ARG A 175 10.42 7.42 -11.01
CA ARG A 175 11.23 6.21 -10.83
C ARG A 175 11.24 5.73 -9.38
N ALA A 176 11.38 6.65 -8.42
CA ALA A 176 11.38 6.32 -7.00
C ALA A 176 10.04 5.71 -6.57
N LEU A 177 8.92 6.31 -6.98
CA LEU A 177 7.58 5.77 -6.71
C LEU A 177 7.34 4.42 -7.37
N ASN A 178 7.74 4.25 -8.63
CA ASN A 178 7.57 2.96 -9.32
C ASN A 178 8.33 1.84 -8.60
N LYS A 179 9.59 2.08 -8.22
CA LYS A 179 10.36 1.12 -7.42
C LYS A 179 9.68 0.83 -6.08
N PHE A 180 9.19 1.86 -5.39
CA PHE A 180 8.48 1.71 -4.12
C PHE A 180 7.27 0.78 -4.26
N PHE A 181 6.37 1.05 -5.21
CA PHE A 181 5.15 0.28 -5.38
C PHE A 181 5.43 -1.16 -5.83
N TRP A 182 6.49 -1.37 -6.62
CA TRP A 182 6.96 -2.71 -6.94
C TRP A 182 7.42 -3.47 -5.69
N ILE A 183 8.26 -2.85 -4.85
CA ILE A 183 8.72 -3.46 -3.59
C ILE A 183 7.53 -3.76 -2.68
N GLN A 184 6.61 -2.81 -2.53
CA GLN A 184 5.39 -3.01 -1.74
C GLN A 184 4.59 -4.20 -2.26
N SER A 185 4.29 -4.23 -3.56
CA SER A 185 3.56 -5.32 -4.19
C SER A 185 4.23 -6.68 -3.96
N ASN A 186 5.56 -6.72 -4.02
CA ASN A 186 6.32 -7.95 -3.81
C ASN A 186 6.34 -8.40 -2.34
N LEU A 187 6.49 -7.49 -1.38
CA LEU A 187 6.42 -7.82 0.06
C LEU A 187 5.07 -8.44 0.44
N LEU A 188 3.98 -7.98 -0.17
CA LEU A 188 2.65 -8.52 0.10
C LEU A 188 2.52 -9.99 -0.33
N THR A 189 3.23 -10.43 -1.38
CA THR A 189 3.15 -11.82 -1.88
C THR A 189 3.55 -12.87 -0.83
N ILE A 190 4.36 -12.49 0.16
CA ILE A 190 4.79 -13.36 1.27
C ILE A 190 3.57 -13.92 2.02
N HIS A 191 2.49 -13.15 2.12
CA HIS A 191 1.27 -13.55 2.83
C HIS A 191 0.32 -14.39 1.98
N TYR A 192 0.44 -14.32 0.65
CA TYR A 192 -0.45 -15.01 -0.29
C TYR A 192 0.15 -16.29 -0.88
N SER A 193 1.46 -16.47 -0.76
CA SER A 193 2.14 -17.68 -1.18
C SER A 193 1.87 -18.79 -0.15
N SER A 194 0.89 -19.65 -0.45
CA SER A 194 0.72 -20.97 0.20
C SER A 194 1.02 -22.06 -0.80
#